data_AF-A0AAU3WBG1-F1
#
_entry.id   AF-A0AAU3WBG1-F1
#
_cell.length_a   1.000
_cell.length_b   1.000
_cell.length_c   1.000
_cell.angle_alpha   90.00
_cell.angle_beta   90.00
_cell.angle_gamma   90.00
#
_symmetry.space_group_name_H-M   'P 1'
#
loop_
_entity.id
_entity.type
_entity.pdbx_description
1 polymer ?
#
loop_
_entity_poly.entity_id
_entity_poly.type
_entity_poly.pdbx_seq_one_letter_code
_entity_poly.pdbx_strand_id
1 'polypeptide(L)'
;MSEPDPETEPESGAKFAGVPPVVPRPVAELAPLLDWLRGGRPAGERLDFTAGTALPDGRLDLCKQGIGAQGAALVAEALSERSEGPSPVRHLLLGTDGLGDEGAAAVSAGADVETLYLGCNGITAGGACRIADNLRASPRVVTGVWLKRNPLDSGGGQAAAELIEAARSLRTLDLVQTGLDAAGTVVLADALLAAAENGRRIERLFIGGNPLGADGAVPLAALIVAGAIGELYVSAARLGDGGALRLAAALERAPHGRLGRLSVASNGIGPGAAARLVTAATAAGVTLLDLGRVRAAAVLGAADNRVDLTAAEAIADALASAEHRLTHLVLTHTGMRSREAHRLLDTAPSAVTATRFVLGQGIATSVKRRLEALSAHVPMPSVPADVAAVRSVHRTAPPDGDDHR
;
A
#
# COMPACT_ATOMS: atom_id res chain seq x y z
N MET A 1 50.68 -14.32 14.01
CA MET A 1 49.49 -15.09 13.63
C MET A 1 48.32 -14.27 14.11
N SER A 2 47.68 -13.55 13.19
CA SER A 2 46.54 -12.70 13.48
C SER A 2 45.30 -13.57 13.51
N GLU A 3 44.55 -13.54 14.62
CA GLU A 3 43.23 -14.16 14.70
C GLU A 3 42.27 -13.45 13.74
N PRO A 4 41.41 -14.18 13.01
CA PRO A 4 40.41 -13.57 12.14
C PRO A 4 39.25 -13.02 12.98
N ASP A 5 38.76 -11.83 12.59
CA ASP A 5 37.55 -11.20 13.10
C ASP A 5 36.34 -12.15 12.98
N PRO A 6 35.42 -12.18 13.96
CA PRO A 6 34.21 -12.96 13.85
C PRO A 6 33.32 -12.35 12.78
N GLU A 7 33.04 -13.15 11.75
CA GLU A 7 32.08 -12.88 10.70
C GLU A 7 30.77 -12.40 11.31
N THR A 8 30.32 -11.22 10.86
CA THR A 8 29.01 -10.68 11.16
C THR A 8 27.97 -11.62 10.57
N GLU A 9 27.26 -12.36 11.42
CA GLU A 9 26.11 -13.13 11.00
C GLU A 9 25.12 -12.21 10.27
N PRO A 10 24.55 -12.63 9.13
CA PRO A 10 23.55 -11.83 8.45
C PRO A 10 22.35 -11.67 9.38
N GLU A 11 22.02 -10.42 9.74
CA GLU A 11 20.81 -10.09 10.51
C GLU A 11 19.64 -10.86 9.91
N SER A 12 19.09 -11.80 10.69
CA SER A 12 17.98 -12.64 10.26
C SER A 12 16.80 -11.73 9.91
N GLY A 13 16.62 -11.47 8.62
CA GLY A 13 15.51 -10.67 8.14
C GLY A 13 14.21 -11.26 8.66
N ALA A 14 13.34 -10.43 9.25
CA ALA A 14 12.07 -10.87 9.79
C ALA A 14 11.31 -11.70 8.74
N LYS A 15 11.30 -13.03 8.96
CA LYS A 15 10.62 -13.99 8.10
C LYS A 15 9.12 -13.69 8.14
N PHE A 16 8.44 -13.86 7.01
CA PHE A 16 6.98 -13.73 6.95
C PHE A 16 6.36 -14.54 8.11
N ALA A 17 5.59 -13.88 8.98
CA ALA A 17 5.08 -14.46 10.23
C ALA A 17 4.00 -15.56 10.03
N GLY A 18 3.81 -16.02 8.79
CA GLY A 18 2.76 -16.95 8.41
C GLY A 18 1.39 -16.26 8.32
N VAL A 19 0.47 -16.92 7.61
CA VAL A 19 -0.95 -16.60 7.67
C VAL A 19 -1.54 -17.37 8.85
N PRO A 20 -2.29 -16.73 9.76
CA PRO A 20 -2.93 -17.46 10.86
C PRO A 20 -3.80 -18.61 10.32
N PRO A 21 -3.80 -19.78 10.97
CA PRO A 21 -4.69 -20.86 10.60
C PRO A 21 -6.14 -20.40 10.79
N VAL A 22 -6.98 -20.70 9.81
CA VAL A 22 -8.41 -20.40 9.84
C VAL A 22 -9.16 -21.71 9.81
N VAL A 23 -10.07 -21.91 10.76
CA VAL A 23 -11.02 -23.03 10.73
C VAL A 23 -12.23 -22.59 9.91
N PRO A 24 -12.54 -23.25 8.79
CA PRO A 24 -13.68 -22.87 7.97
C PRO A 24 -14.99 -22.97 8.76
N ARG A 25 -15.84 -21.96 8.60
CA ARG A 25 -17.20 -21.95 9.14
C ARG A 25 -18.07 -23.00 8.44
N PRO A 26 -19.13 -23.52 9.09
CA PRO A 26 -20.08 -24.42 8.44
C PRO A 26 -20.72 -23.77 7.20
N VAL A 27 -20.73 -24.49 6.08
CA VAL A 27 -21.28 -24.00 4.80
C VAL A 27 -22.77 -23.63 4.92
N ALA A 28 -23.54 -24.33 5.76
CA ALA A 28 -24.96 -24.03 5.98
C ALA A 28 -25.20 -22.60 6.46
N GLU A 29 -24.23 -22.00 7.18
CA GLU A 29 -24.33 -20.62 7.63
C GLU A 29 -24.08 -19.59 6.51
N LEU A 30 -23.70 -20.02 5.31
CA LEU A 30 -23.62 -19.16 4.12
C LEU A 30 -24.97 -19.05 3.40
N ALA A 31 -25.96 -19.91 3.70
CA ALA A 31 -27.19 -20.01 2.91
C ALA A 31 -27.91 -18.66 2.69
N PRO A 32 -28.14 -17.81 3.72
CA PRO A 32 -28.80 -16.52 3.52
C PRO A 32 -28.04 -15.58 2.57
N LEU A 33 -26.70 -15.61 2.64
CA LEU A 33 -25.84 -14.82 1.76
C LEU A 33 -25.89 -15.35 0.32
N LEU A 34 -25.79 -16.66 0.14
CA LEU A 34 -25.82 -17.30 -1.18
C LEU A 34 -27.16 -17.07 -1.88
N ASP A 35 -28.28 -17.13 -1.14
CA ASP A 35 -29.60 -16.84 -1.66
C ASP A 35 -29.74 -15.37 -2.10
N TRP A 36 -29.16 -14.44 -1.33
CA TRP A 36 -29.10 -13.03 -1.72
C TRP A 36 -28.27 -12.82 -3.00
N LEU A 37 -27.10 -13.45 -3.08
CA LEU A 37 -26.21 -13.38 -4.25
C LEU A 37 -26.92 -13.87 -5.52
N ARG A 38 -27.58 -15.03 -5.46
CA ARG A 38 -28.38 -15.58 -6.57
C ARG A 38 -29.57 -14.69 -6.91
N GLY A 39 -30.19 -14.07 -5.91
CA GLY A 39 -31.28 -13.13 -6.09
C GLY A 39 -30.88 -11.85 -6.83
N GLY A 40 -29.59 -11.53 -6.92
CA GLY A 40 -29.02 -10.53 -7.82
C GLY A 40 -29.35 -9.07 -7.50
N ARG A 41 -30.14 -8.79 -6.45
CA ARG A 41 -30.57 -7.44 -6.08
C ARG A 41 -29.45 -6.73 -5.31
N PRO A 42 -28.99 -5.54 -5.78
CA PRO A 42 -28.06 -4.72 -5.02
C PRO A 42 -28.58 -4.41 -3.61
N ALA A 43 -27.68 -4.28 -2.65
CA ALA A 43 -28.05 -3.85 -1.31
C ALA A 43 -28.48 -2.38 -1.35
N GLY A 44 -29.73 -2.06 -0.97
CA GLY A 44 -30.19 -0.67 -0.84
C GLY A 44 -29.76 -0.02 0.47
N GLU A 45 -29.45 -0.84 1.47
CA GLU A 45 -28.98 -0.48 2.81
C GLU A 45 -27.92 -1.49 3.28
N ARG A 46 -27.41 -1.34 4.50
CA ARG A 46 -26.51 -2.35 5.09
C ARG A 46 -27.30 -3.64 5.34
N LEU A 47 -26.84 -4.74 4.75
CA LEU A 47 -27.40 -6.08 4.96
C LEU A 47 -26.36 -6.92 5.71
N ASP A 48 -26.67 -7.30 6.95
CA ASP A 48 -25.85 -8.20 7.75
C ASP A 48 -26.38 -9.64 7.63
N PHE A 49 -25.52 -10.56 7.20
CA PHE A 49 -25.82 -11.98 7.13
C PHE A 49 -25.13 -12.70 8.29
N THR A 50 -25.42 -14.00 8.45
CA THR A 50 -24.67 -14.86 9.36
C THR A 50 -23.17 -14.86 9.00
N ALA A 51 -22.84 -14.82 7.69
CA ALA A 51 -21.50 -14.59 7.18
C ALA A 51 -21.44 -13.30 6.37
N GLY A 52 -20.77 -12.29 6.94
CA GLY A 52 -20.43 -11.07 6.24
C GLY A 52 -21.56 -10.07 6.06
N THR A 53 -21.25 -9.02 5.32
CA THR A 53 -22.08 -7.82 5.21
C THR A 53 -22.05 -7.30 3.78
N ALA A 54 -23.23 -7.03 3.20
CA ALA A 54 -23.36 -6.27 1.95
C ALA A 54 -23.69 -4.80 2.23
N LEU A 55 -23.11 -3.90 1.44
CA LEU A 55 -23.25 -2.44 1.62
C LEU A 55 -23.79 -1.76 0.34
N PRO A 56 -24.43 -0.58 0.48
CA PRO A 56 -25.04 0.13 -0.65
C PRO A 56 -24.08 0.57 -1.77
N ASP A 57 -22.78 0.63 -1.47
CA ASP A 57 -21.74 0.94 -2.45
C ASP A 57 -21.28 -0.27 -3.27
N GLY A 58 -21.94 -1.42 -3.14
CA GLY A 58 -21.61 -2.65 -3.85
C GLY A 58 -20.48 -3.45 -3.21
N ARG A 59 -20.09 -3.14 -1.96
CA ARG A 59 -19.18 -4.00 -1.20
C ARG A 59 -19.91 -5.22 -0.65
N LEU A 60 -19.30 -6.39 -0.86
CA LEU A 60 -19.55 -7.59 -0.07
C LEU A 60 -18.31 -7.83 0.80
N ASP A 61 -18.43 -7.54 2.09
CA ASP A 61 -17.39 -7.79 3.08
C ASP A 61 -17.59 -9.13 3.77
N LEU A 62 -16.72 -10.07 3.43
CA LEU A 62 -16.60 -11.40 4.02
C LEU A 62 -15.30 -11.54 4.80
N CYS A 63 -14.59 -10.45 5.11
CA CYS A 63 -13.34 -10.54 5.87
C CYS A 63 -13.57 -11.14 7.25
N LYS A 64 -12.64 -12.01 7.66
CA LYS A 64 -12.60 -12.68 8.97
C LYS A 64 -13.88 -13.49 9.26
N GLN A 65 -14.57 -13.93 8.23
CA GLN A 65 -15.72 -14.83 8.36
C GLN A 65 -15.28 -16.30 8.33
N GLY A 66 -14.04 -16.57 7.89
CA GLY A 66 -13.48 -17.91 7.86
C GLY A 66 -14.23 -18.80 6.87
N ILE A 67 -14.53 -18.30 5.67
CA ILE A 67 -15.35 -19.08 4.73
C ILE A 67 -14.59 -20.27 4.10
N GLY A 68 -13.24 -20.25 4.13
CA GLY A 68 -12.39 -21.28 3.54
C GLY A 68 -12.52 -21.39 2.02
N ALA A 69 -11.75 -22.32 1.44
CA ALA A 69 -11.77 -22.57 -0.01
C ALA A 69 -13.17 -22.97 -0.53
N GLN A 70 -13.87 -23.85 0.21
CA GLN A 70 -15.19 -24.33 -0.20
C GLN A 70 -16.25 -23.23 -0.16
N GLY A 71 -16.28 -22.40 0.89
CA GLY A 71 -17.20 -21.28 0.97
C GLY A 71 -16.92 -20.23 -0.12
N ALA A 72 -15.65 -19.99 -0.43
CA ALA A 72 -15.25 -19.11 -1.52
C ALA A 72 -15.73 -19.61 -2.89
N ALA A 73 -15.63 -20.92 -3.14
CA ALA A 73 -16.16 -21.53 -4.36
C ALA A 73 -17.68 -21.37 -4.47
N LEU A 74 -18.43 -21.57 -3.38
CA LEU A 74 -19.88 -21.37 -3.36
C LEU A 74 -20.29 -19.91 -3.61
N VAL A 75 -19.53 -18.95 -3.06
CA VAL A 75 -19.75 -17.52 -3.33
C VAL A 75 -19.48 -17.22 -4.81
N ALA A 76 -18.41 -17.78 -5.38
CA ALA A 76 -18.06 -17.61 -6.79
C ALA A 76 -19.12 -18.20 -7.72
N GLU A 77 -19.63 -19.40 -7.39
CA GLU A 77 -20.73 -20.07 -8.10
C GLU A 77 -22.00 -19.23 -8.05
N ALA A 78 -22.43 -18.79 -6.86
CA ALA A 78 -23.63 -17.96 -6.69
C ALA A 78 -23.54 -16.63 -7.46
N LEU A 79 -22.35 -16.05 -7.59
CA LEU A 79 -22.11 -14.86 -8.42
C LEU A 79 -22.17 -15.17 -9.93
N SER A 80 -21.80 -16.39 -10.34
CA SER A 80 -21.72 -16.82 -11.74
C SER A 80 -23.03 -17.37 -12.30
N GLU A 81 -23.87 -17.96 -11.45
CA GLU A 81 -25.19 -18.52 -11.82
C GLU A 81 -26.18 -17.45 -12.32
N ARG A 82 -25.85 -16.17 -12.12
CA ARG A 82 -26.69 -15.05 -12.52
C ARG A 82 -26.77 -14.94 -14.04
N SER A 83 -28.00 -15.06 -14.54
CA SER A 83 -28.29 -15.00 -15.97
C SER A 83 -28.56 -13.58 -16.47
N GLU A 84 -29.01 -12.65 -15.61
CA GLU A 84 -29.45 -11.30 -16.01
C GLU A 84 -29.10 -10.19 -15.00
N GLY A 85 -28.79 -9.01 -15.54
CA GLY A 85 -28.52 -7.77 -14.79
C GLY A 85 -27.10 -7.62 -14.22
N PRO A 86 -26.71 -6.41 -13.78
CA PRO A 86 -25.40 -6.17 -13.19
C PRO A 86 -25.23 -6.91 -11.86
N SER A 87 -24.01 -7.38 -11.57
CA SER A 87 -23.62 -7.98 -10.29
C SER A 87 -24.05 -7.09 -9.10
N PRO A 88 -24.52 -7.66 -7.96
CA PRO A 88 -24.87 -6.83 -6.79
C PRO A 88 -23.60 -6.42 -6.03
N VAL A 89 -22.45 -6.98 -6.42
CA VAL A 89 -21.16 -6.89 -5.79
C VAL A 89 -20.19 -6.31 -6.80
N ARG A 90 -19.62 -5.15 -6.47
CA ARG A 90 -18.53 -4.49 -7.20
C ARG A 90 -17.18 -4.71 -6.52
N HIS A 91 -17.19 -4.86 -5.20
CA HIS A 91 -15.98 -5.03 -4.40
C HIS A 91 -16.15 -6.25 -3.50
N LEU A 92 -15.36 -7.29 -3.76
CA LEU A 92 -15.39 -8.53 -3.00
C LEU A 92 -14.20 -8.56 -2.02
N LEU A 93 -14.52 -8.52 -0.73
CA LEU A 93 -13.55 -8.46 0.35
C LEU A 93 -13.55 -9.79 1.11
N LEU A 94 -12.49 -10.56 0.93
CA LEU A 94 -12.30 -11.90 1.49
C LEU A 94 -10.96 -11.94 2.23
N GLY A 95 -10.78 -11.09 3.25
CA GLY A 95 -9.54 -11.00 3.99
C GLY A 95 -9.51 -11.87 5.24
N THR A 96 -8.46 -12.66 5.43
CA THR A 96 -8.29 -13.54 6.61
C THR A 96 -9.36 -14.63 6.70
N ASP A 97 -9.58 -15.34 5.60
CA ASP A 97 -10.65 -16.35 5.47
C ASP A 97 -10.16 -17.76 5.17
N GLY A 98 -8.84 -17.97 5.06
CA GLY A 98 -8.26 -19.30 4.85
C GLY A 98 -8.57 -19.87 3.46
N LEU A 99 -8.59 -19.02 2.44
CA LEU A 99 -8.92 -19.43 1.07
C LEU A 99 -7.90 -20.43 0.49
N GLY A 100 -6.62 -20.23 0.78
CA GLY A 100 -5.53 -20.84 0.03
C GLY A 100 -5.59 -20.50 -1.47
N ASP A 101 -4.76 -21.18 -2.26
CA ASP A 101 -4.73 -20.97 -3.71
C ASP A 101 -6.04 -21.41 -4.40
N GLU A 102 -6.66 -22.50 -3.93
CA GLU A 102 -7.89 -23.04 -4.52
C GLU A 102 -9.07 -22.09 -4.35
N GLY A 103 -9.27 -21.54 -3.14
CA GLY A 103 -10.32 -20.56 -2.91
C GLY A 103 -10.11 -19.27 -3.70
N ALA A 104 -8.86 -18.82 -3.82
CA ALA A 104 -8.51 -17.64 -4.60
C ALA A 104 -8.72 -17.83 -6.12
N ALA A 105 -8.40 -19.02 -6.64
CA ALA A 105 -8.69 -19.39 -8.02
C ALA A 105 -10.21 -19.44 -8.26
N ALA A 106 -10.98 -20.04 -7.36
CA ALA A 106 -12.44 -20.13 -7.52
C ALA A 106 -13.11 -18.75 -7.62
N VAL A 107 -12.78 -17.81 -6.71
CA VAL A 107 -13.38 -16.47 -6.73
C VAL A 107 -12.96 -15.63 -7.92
N SER A 108 -11.73 -15.79 -8.41
CA SER A 108 -11.25 -15.05 -9.59
C SER A 108 -11.86 -15.55 -10.91
N ALA A 109 -12.23 -16.83 -10.99
CA ALA A 109 -12.97 -17.36 -12.14
C ALA A 109 -14.45 -16.89 -12.16
N GLY A 110 -15.08 -16.85 -10.97
CA GLY A 110 -16.54 -16.67 -10.87
C GLY A 110 -17.03 -15.25 -10.58
N ALA A 111 -16.27 -14.40 -9.89
CA ALA A 111 -16.76 -13.08 -9.44
C ALA A 111 -16.64 -11.98 -10.52
N ASP A 112 -17.78 -11.41 -10.95
CA ASP A 112 -17.80 -10.20 -11.80
C ASP A 112 -17.70 -8.94 -10.92
N VAL A 113 -16.45 -8.58 -10.60
CA VAL A 113 -16.13 -7.54 -9.62
C VAL A 113 -15.02 -6.62 -10.12
N GLU A 114 -15.08 -5.36 -9.69
CA GLU A 114 -14.04 -4.36 -9.97
C GLU A 114 -12.85 -4.49 -9.02
N THR A 115 -13.07 -5.03 -7.81
CA THR A 115 -12.04 -5.18 -6.78
C THR A 115 -12.05 -6.55 -6.14
N LEU A 116 -10.89 -7.19 -6.14
CA LEU A 116 -10.61 -8.41 -5.39
C LEU A 116 -9.69 -8.09 -4.22
N TYR A 117 -10.23 -8.19 -2.99
CA TYR A 117 -9.44 -8.06 -1.78
C TYR A 117 -9.27 -9.42 -1.11
N LEU A 118 -8.07 -10.01 -1.25
CA LEU A 118 -7.75 -11.39 -0.88
C LEU A 118 -6.61 -11.45 0.14
N GLY A 119 -6.45 -10.42 0.97
CA GLY A 119 -5.33 -10.31 1.92
C GLY A 119 -5.38 -11.36 3.05
N CYS A 120 -4.21 -11.84 3.48
CA CYS A 120 -4.05 -12.81 4.58
C CYS A 120 -4.77 -14.16 4.35
N ASN A 121 -4.60 -14.82 3.20
CA ASN A 121 -5.30 -16.07 2.89
C ASN A 121 -4.43 -17.29 2.61
N GLY A 122 -3.11 -17.14 2.70
CA GLY A 122 -2.16 -18.21 2.42
C GLY A 122 -2.03 -18.46 0.91
N ILE A 123 -2.28 -17.44 0.10
CA ILE A 123 -2.13 -17.50 -1.36
C ILE A 123 -0.65 -17.48 -1.70
N THR A 124 -0.18 -18.47 -2.44
CA THR A 124 1.19 -18.55 -2.93
C THR A 124 1.35 -17.79 -4.25
N ALA A 125 2.58 -17.68 -4.76
CA ALA A 125 2.80 -17.20 -6.11
C ALA A 125 2.02 -18.02 -7.16
N GLY A 126 1.93 -19.34 -6.97
CA GLY A 126 1.16 -20.22 -7.86
C GLY A 126 -0.34 -19.91 -7.84
N GLY A 127 -0.92 -19.64 -6.67
CA GLY A 127 -2.31 -19.19 -6.56
C GLY A 127 -2.54 -17.83 -7.22
N ALA A 128 -1.61 -16.88 -7.04
CA ALA A 128 -1.68 -15.57 -7.68
C ALA A 128 -1.57 -15.64 -9.22
N CYS A 129 -0.73 -16.54 -9.77
CA CYS A 129 -0.72 -16.81 -11.21
C CYS A 129 -2.05 -17.41 -11.69
N ARG A 130 -2.67 -18.32 -10.93
CA ARG A 130 -4.01 -18.84 -11.28
C ARG A 130 -5.07 -17.73 -11.31
N ILE A 131 -4.99 -16.75 -10.42
CA ILE A 131 -5.83 -15.55 -10.49
C ILE A 131 -5.61 -14.83 -11.83
N ALA A 132 -4.35 -14.60 -12.23
CA ALA A 132 -4.03 -13.95 -13.50
C ALA A 132 -4.61 -14.73 -14.70
N ASP A 133 -4.48 -16.05 -14.73
CA ASP A 133 -5.03 -16.89 -15.80
C ASP A 133 -6.55 -16.77 -15.89
N ASN A 134 -7.25 -16.78 -14.76
CA ASN A 134 -8.70 -16.57 -14.72
C ASN A 134 -9.10 -15.18 -15.22
N LEU A 135 -8.32 -14.15 -14.87
CA LEU A 135 -8.56 -12.79 -15.37
C LEU A 135 -8.32 -12.67 -16.88
N ARG A 136 -7.35 -13.38 -17.45
CA ARG A 136 -7.14 -13.44 -18.92
C ARG A 136 -8.32 -14.10 -19.65
N ALA A 137 -8.89 -15.13 -19.04
CA ALA A 137 -10.02 -15.87 -19.60
C ALA A 137 -11.35 -15.12 -19.51
N SER A 138 -11.36 -13.92 -18.90
CA SER A 138 -12.60 -13.21 -18.56
C SER A 138 -12.64 -11.80 -19.18
N PRO A 139 -13.78 -11.34 -19.73
CA PRO A 139 -13.91 -9.98 -20.26
C PRO A 139 -14.04 -8.90 -19.16
N ARG A 140 -13.76 -9.24 -17.90
CA ARG A 140 -14.09 -8.45 -16.71
C ARG A 140 -13.12 -7.32 -16.44
N VAL A 141 -13.62 -6.23 -15.90
CA VAL A 141 -12.85 -5.01 -15.61
C VAL A 141 -12.41 -5.02 -14.14
N VAL A 142 -11.33 -5.73 -13.85
CA VAL A 142 -10.68 -5.64 -12.53
C VAL A 142 -9.77 -4.41 -12.49
N THR A 143 -10.04 -3.51 -11.55
CA THR A 143 -9.28 -2.28 -11.34
C THR A 143 -8.41 -2.34 -10.09
N GLY A 144 -8.70 -3.25 -9.15
CA GLY A 144 -7.93 -3.40 -7.91
C GLY A 144 -7.73 -4.85 -7.49
N VAL A 145 -6.48 -5.24 -7.27
CA VAL A 145 -6.11 -6.55 -6.71
C VAL A 145 -5.29 -6.34 -5.44
N TRP A 146 -5.77 -6.88 -4.32
CA TRP A 146 -5.13 -6.73 -3.02
C TRP A 146 -4.72 -8.08 -2.45
N LEU A 147 -3.42 -8.35 -2.44
CA LEU A 147 -2.81 -9.61 -2.02
C LEU A 147 -1.96 -9.48 -0.75
N LYS A 148 -2.03 -8.35 -0.05
CA LYS A 148 -1.29 -8.11 1.20
C LYS A 148 -1.26 -9.32 2.13
N ARG A 149 -0.09 -9.57 2.72
CA ARG A 149 0.15 -10.64 3.70
C ARG A 149 -0.21 -12.04 3.19
N ASN A 150 0.09 -12.32 1.93
CA ASN A 150 0.08 -13.66 1.35
C ASN A 150 1.51 -14.10 1.02
N PRO A 151 1.91 -15.37 1.25
CA PRO A 151 3.28 -15.84 1.04
C PRO A 151 3.58 -16.07 -0.45
N LEU A 152 3.71 -14.99 -1.23
CA LEU A 152 4.12 -15.07 -2.62
C LEU A 152 5.64 -15.34 -2.73
N ASP A 153 6.39 -14.92 -1.72
CA ASP A 153 7.83 -15.09 -1.57
C ASP A 153 8.60 -14.66 -2.85
N SER A 154 9.67 -15.36 -3.22
CA SER A 154 10.49 -15.04 -4.39
C SER A 154 9.71 -15.13 -5.72
N GLY A 155 8.59 -15.86 -5.76
CA GLY A 155 7.69 -15.91 -6.92
C GLY A 155 6.79 -14.69 -7.07
N GLY A 156 6.76 -13.78 -6.08
CA GLY A 156 5.85 -12.64 -6.07
C GLY A 156 6.06 -11.65 -7.20
N GLY A 157 7.28 -11.47 -7.69
CA GLY A 157 7.57 -10.63 -8.85
C GLY A 157 6.89 -11.15 -10.12
N GLN A 158 7.04 -12.45 -10.40
CA GLN A 158 6.38 -13.10 -11.54
C GLN A 158 4.87 -13.03 -11.40
N ALA A 159 4.32 -13.42 -10.26
CA ALA A 159 2.88 -13.39 -10.03
C ALA A 159 2.28 -11.98 -10.24
N ALA A 160 2.99 -10.94 -9.81
CA ALA A 160 2.57 -9.57 -10.04
C ALA A 160 2.63 -9.17 -11.53
N ALA A 161 3.67 -9.59 -12.26
CA ALA A 161 3.77 -9.35 -13.70
C ALA A 161 2.61 -9.99 -14.48
N GLU A 162 2.28 -11.25 -14.15
CA GLU A 162 1.15 -11.98 -14.72
C GLU A 162 -0.18 -11.24 -14.47
N LEU A 163 -0.40 -10.75 -13.24
CA LEU A 163 -1.59 -9.97 -12.88
C LEU A 163 -1.69 -8.65 -13.65
N ILE A 164 -0.58 -7.92 -13.83
CA ILE A 164 -0.53 -6.66 -14.59
C ILE A 164 -0.80 -6.89 -16.09
N GLU A 165 -0.34 -8.01 -16.63
CA GLU A 165 -0.61 -8.37 -18.02
C GLU A 165 -2.07 -8.79 -18.22
N ALA A 166 -2.61 -9.60 -17.31
CA ALA A 166 -3.97 -10.11 -17.35
C ALA A 166 -5.02 -9.01 -17.16
N ALA A 167 -4.89 -8.21 -16.10
CA ALA A 167 -5.84 -7.17 -15.74
C ALA A 167 -5.51 -5.86 -16.46
N ARG A 168 -5.92 -5.73 -17.72
CA ARG A 168 -5.62 -4.55 -18.56
C ARG A 168 -6.17 -3.22 -18.01
N SER A 169 -7.16 -3.27 -17.13
CA SER A 169 -7.76 -2.10 -16.45
C SER A 169 -7.25 -1.90 -15.02
N LEU A 170 -6.24 -2.65 -14.59
CA LEU A 170 -5.70 -2.56 -13.25
C LEU A 170 -5.18 -1.15 -12.97
N ARG A 171 -5.57 -0.59 -11.83
CA ARG A 171 -5.13 0.71 -11.32
C ARG A 171 -4.45 0.59 -9.97
N THR A 172 -4.79 -0.45 -9.21
CA THR A 172 -4.30 -0.65 -7.84
C THR A 172 -3.79 -2.07 -7.65
N LEU A 173 -2.55 -2.18 -7.18
CA LEU A 173 -1.94 -3.45 -6.81
C LEU A 173 -1.34 -3.34 -5.41
N ASP A 174 -1.80 -4.20 -4.49
CA ASP A 174 -1.25 -4.30 -3.13
C ASP A 174 -0.55 -5.66 -2.94
N LEU A 175 0.76 -5.58 -2.70
CA LEU A 175 1.69 -6.68 -2.41
C LEU A 175 2.40 -6.43 -1.05
N VAL A 176 1.77 -5.74 -0.11
CA VAL A 176 2.35 -5.46 1.21
C VAL A 176 2.64 -6.76 1.95
N GLN A 177 3.87 -6.92 2.45
CA GLN A 177 4.31 -8.11 3.19
C GLN A 177 4.00 -9.43 2.46
N THR A 178 4.36 -9.54 1.17
CA THR A 178 4.19 -10.77 0.40
C THR A 178 5.47 -11.57 0.23
N GLY A 179 6.59 -11.10 0.79
CA GLY A 179 7.90 -11.72 0.61
C GLY A 179 8.61 -11.31 -0.68
N LEU A 180 8.13 -10.25 -1.34
CA LEU A 180 8.78 -9.67 -2.52
C LEU A 180 10.21 -9.21 -2.16
N ASP A 181 11.21 -9.59 -2.93
CA ASP A 181 12.59 -9.16 -2.72
C ASP A 181 13.07 -8.22 -3.84
N ALA A 182 14.35 -7.85 -3.83
CA ALA A 182 14.94 -7.00 -4.85
C ALA A 182 14.81 -7.60 -6.26
N ALA A 183 15.02 -8.91 -6.42
CA ALA A 183 14.95 -9.59 -7.71
C ALA A 183 13.51 -9.63 -8.24
N GLY A 184 12.53 -9.96 -7.39
CA GLY A 184 11.12 -9.89 -7.74
C GLY A 184 10.66 -8.46 -8.07
N THR A 185 11.27 -7.44 -7.46
CA THR A 185 10.97 -6.04 -7.77
C THR A 185 11.44 -5.64 -9.17
N VAL A 186 12.52 -6.25 -9.68
CA VAL A 186 12.94 -6.06 -11.09
C VAL A 186 11.84 -6.56 -12.03
N VAL A 187 11.38 -7.80 -11.84
CA VAL A 187 10.31 -8.40 -12.67
C VAL A 187 9.02 -7.58 -12.62
N LEU A 188 8.62 -7.13 -11.42
CA LEU A 188 7.48 -6.24 -11.24
C LEU A 188 7.65 -4.92 -12.02
N ALA A 189 8.82 -4.29 -11.92
CA ALA A 189 9.07 -3.02 -12.59
C ALA A 189 9.07 -3.16 -14.11
N ASP A 190 9.66 -4.21 -14.66
CA ASP A 190 9.64 -4.47 -16.10
C ASP A 190 8.21 -4.61 -16.62
N ALA A 191 7.34 -5.32 -15.90
CA ALA A 191 5.92 -5.44 -16.26
C ALA A 191 5.17 -4.10 -16.21
N LEU A 192 5.46 -3.26 -15.21
CA LEU A 192 4.86 -1.93 -15.08
C LEU A 192 5.35 -0.97 -16.17
N LEU A 193 6.63 -1.03 -16.54
CA LEU A 193 7.20 -0.25 -17.64
C LEU A 193 6.56 -0.65 -18.97
N ALA A 194 6.48 -1.95 -19.26
CA ALA A 194 5.80 -2.47 -20.45
C ALA A 194 4.32 -2.08 -20.48
N ALA A 195 3.63 -2.04 -19.34
CA ALA A 195 2.26 -1.53 -19.28
C ALA A 195 2.19 -0.04 -19.62
N ALA A 196 3.08 0.78 -19.06
CA ALA A 196 3.13 2.23 -19.28
C ALA A 196 3.44 2.62 -20.73
N GLU A 197 4.32 1.88 -21.41
CA GLU A 197 4.61 2.05 -22.85
C GLU A 197 3.36 1.86 -23.71
N ASN A 198 2.42 1.03 -23.26
CA ASN A 198 1.12 0.78 -23.90
C ASN A 198 0.01 1.72 -23.40
N GLY A 199 0.35 2.82 -22.73
CA GLY A 199 -0.61 3.79 -22.18
C GLY A 199 -1.40 3.29 -20.98
N ARG A 200 -1.09 2.11 -20.44
CA ARG A 200 -1.73 1.56 -19.24
C ARG A 200 -0.92 1.93 -18.01
N ARG A 201 -1.52 2.69 -17.11
CA ARG A 201 -0.83 3.20 -15.92
C ARG A 201 -1.44 2.64 -14.65
N ILE A 202 -0.60 2.02 -13.81
CA ILE A 202 -0.99 1.72 -12.43
C ILE A 202 -0.99 3.03 -11.64
N GLU A 203 -2.12 3.35 -11.03
CA GLU A 203 -2.26 4.55 -10.21
C GLU A 203 -1.57 4.36 -8.85
N ARG A 204 -1.74 3.19 -8.22
CA ARG A 204 -1.32 2.94 -6.84
C ARG A 204 -0.64 1.59 -6.69
N LEU A 205 0.60 1.63 -6.23
CA LEU A 205 1.41 0.44 -5.94
C LEU A 205 1.78 0.39 -4.46
N PHE A 206 1.33 -0.65 -3.76
CA PHE A 206 1.70 -0.92 -2.37
C PHE A 206 2.63 -2.13 -2.29
N ILE A 207 3.86 -1.92 -1.84
CA ILE A 207 4.91 -2.96 -1.73
C ILE A 207 5.66 -2.88 -0.39
N GLY A 208 5.09 -2.18 0.60
CA GLY A 208 5.72 -2.00 1.91
C GLY A 208 5.84 -3.30 2.72
N GLY A 209 6.74 -3.31 3.71
CA GLY A 209 6.98 -4.45 4.58
C GLY A 209 7.61 -5.66 3.88
N ASN A 210 8.23 -5.43 2.72
CA ASN A 210 8.93 -6.44 1.93
C ASN A 210 10.45 -6.23 2.03
N PRO A 211 11.27 -7.30 2.00
CA PRO A 211 12.72 -7.25 2.16
C PRO A 211 13.48 -6.69 0.93
N LEU A 212 13.10 -5.52 0.43
CA LEU A 212 13.63 -4.98 -0.84
C LEU A 212 15.11 -4.54 -0.75
N GLY A 213 15.52 -3.97 0.38
CA GLY A 213 16.86 -3.41 0.54
C GLY A 213 17.13 -2.20 -0.36
N ALA A 214 18.36 -1.69 -0.33
CA ALA A 214 18.79 -0.60 -1.21
C ALA A 214 18.73 -0.99 -2.71
N ASP A 215 18.98 -2.27 -3.03
CA ASP A 215 18.97 -2.77 -4.41
C ASP A 215 17.56 -2.77 -5.01
N GLY A 216 16.52 -3.04 -4.21
CA GLY A 216 15.14 -2.90 -4.66
C GLY A 216 14.75 -1.47 -5.06
N ALA A 217 15.49 -0.44 -4.64
CA ALA A 217 15.26 0.93 -5.10
C ALA A 217 15.68 1.16 -6.56
N VAL A 218 16.53 0.30 -7.15
CA VAL A 218 16.97 0.42 -8.55
C VAL A 218 15.79 0.31 -9.53
N PRO A 219 15.03 -0.79 -9.54
CA PRO A 219 13.85 -0.90 -10.40
C PRO A 219 12.77 0.16 -10.08
N LEU A 220 12.59 0.53 -8.81
CA LEU A 220 11.62 1.57 -8.43
C LEU A 220 12.01 2.96 -8.98
N ALA A 221 13.30 3.28 -9.00
CA ALA A 221 13.80 4.51 -9.62
C ALA A 221 13.47 4.56 -11.12
N ALA A 222 13.56 3.44 -11.83
CA ALA A 222 13.19 3.37 -13.25
C ALA A 222 11.70 3.71 -13.46
N LEU A 223 10.82 3.19 -12.60
CA LEU A 223 9.38 3.52 -12.64
C LEU A 223 9.10 5.00 -12.41
N ILE A 224 9.82 5.63 -11.48
CA ILE A 224 9.70 7.06 -11.19
C ILE A 224 10.14 7.90 -12.39
N VAL A 225 11.30 7.59 -12.99
CA VAL A 225 11.81 8.31 -14.18
C VAL A 225 10.86 8.16 -15.37
N ALA A 226 10.28 6.97 -15.57
CA ALA A 226 9.31 6.74 -16.62
C ALA A 226 7.94 7.40 -16.36
N GLY A 227 7.67 7.85 -15.13
CA GLY A 227 6.33 8.28 -14.72
C GLY A 227 5.29 7.16 -14.77
N ALA A 228 5.71 5.90 -14.64
CA ALA A 228 4.87 4.71 -14.83
C ALA A 228 3.80 4.54 -13.73
N ILE A 229 3.98 5.19 -12.58
CA ILE A 229 3.08 5.08 -11.41
C ILE A 229 2.66 6.44 -10.86
N GLY A 230 1.45 6.52 -10.32
CA GLY A 230 0.90 7.74 -9.69
C GLY A 230 1.26 7.88 -8.21
N GLU A 231 1.25 6.77 -7.48
CA GLU A 231 1.54 6.70 -6.04
C GLU A 231 2.34 5.45 -5.72
N LEU A 232 3.40 5.62 -4.92
CA LEU A 232 4.30 4.55 -4.49
C LEU A 232 4.32 4.45 -2.97
N TYR A 233 3.96 3.28 -2.43
CA TYR A 233 4.01 2.99 -1.01
C TYR A 233 5.02 1.86 -0.75
N VAL A 234 6.22 2.25 -0.33
CA VAL A 234 7.38 1.37 -0.11
C VAL A 234 7.95 1.58 1.31
N SER A 235 7.05 1.62 2.29
CA SER A 235 7.42 1.73 3.71
C SER A 235 7.98 0.43 4.27
N ALA A 236 8.84 0.48 5.30
CA ALA A 236 9.40 -0.71 5.95
C ALA A 236 10.03 -1.71 4.97
N ALA A 237 10.74 -1.19 3.95
CA ALA A 237 11.36 -1.97 2.89
C ALA A 237 12.89 -2.06 3.00
N ARG A 238 13.46 -1.50 4.09
CA ARG A 238 14.90 -1.44 4.38
C ARG A 238 15.71 -0.75 3.27
N LEU A 239 15.15 0.30 2.67
CA LEU A 239 15.82 1.04 1.60
C LEU A 239 17.12 1.71 2.08
N GLY A 240 17.16 2.18 3.33
CA GLY A 240 18.28 2.95 3.90
C GLY A 240 18.62 4.21 3.08
N ASP A 241 19.79 4.79 3.35
CA ASP A 241 20.28 5.96 2.63
C ASP A 241 20.52 5.69 1.15
N GLY A 242 21.13 4.55 0.82
CA GLY A 242 21.42 4.18 -0.57
C GLY A 242 20.17 4.11 -1.44
N GLY A 243 19.10 3.50 -0.93
CA GLY A 243 17.81 3.46 -1.61
C GLY A 243 17.15 4.83 -1.69
N ALA A 244 17.13 5.60 -0.60
CA ALA A 244 16.53 6.94 -0.57
C ALA A 244 17.21 7.92 -1.53
N LEU A 245 18.55 7.95 -1.57
CA LEU A 245 19.32 8.78 -2.50
C LEU A 245 19.06 8.40 -3.96
N ARG A 246 18.85 7.10 -4.23
CA ARG A 246 18.50 6.63 -5.57
C ARG A 246 17.10 7.10 -5.99
N LEU A 247 16.11 7.01 -5.11
CA LEU A 247 14.77 7.54 -5.35
C LEU A 247 14.81 9.08 -5.54
N ALA A 248 15.63 9.79 -4.77
CA ALA A 248 15.81 11.23 -4.92
C ALA A 248 16.38 11.58 -6.31
N ALA A 249 17.45 10.92 -6.75
CA ALA A 249 18.01 11.12 -8.09
C ALA A 249 17.02 10.77 -9.22
N ALA A 250 16.13 9.81 -9.00
CA ALA A 250 15.07 9.46 -9.94
C ALA A 250 14.00 10.58 -10.02
N LEU A 251 13.59 11.14 -8.88
CA LEU A 251 12.64 12.24 -8.80
C LEU A 251 13.15 13.50 -9.53
N GLU A 252 14.43 13.81 -9.42
CA GLU A 252 15.07 14.92 -10.14
C GLU A 252 14.97 14.80 -11.68
N ARG A 253 14.78 13.57 -12.18
CA ARG A 253 14.64 13.26 -13.61
C ARG A 253 13.20 12.90 -14.00
N ALA A 254 12.28 12.84 -13.05
CA ALA A 254 10.91 12.42 -13.29
C ALA A 254 10.12 13.54 -13.97
N PRO A 255 9.11 13.21 -14.80
CA PRO A 255 8.23 14.23 -15.32
C PRO A 255 7.42 14.86 -14.18
N HIS A 256 7.43 16.20 -14.11
CA HIS A 256 6.86 16.95 -13.00
C HIS A 256 5.39 16.58 -12.72
N GLY A 257 5.08 16.33 -11.44
CA GLY A 257 3.74 16.01 -10.96
C GLY A 257 3.24 14.61 -11.29
N ARG A 258 4.06 13.75 -11.94
CA ARG A 258 3.65 12.38 -12.29
C ARG A 258 3.51 11.48 -11.07
N LEU A 259 4.43 11.55 -10.13
CA LEU A 259 4.31 10.88 -8.84
C LEU A 259 3.65 11.85 -7.86
N GLY A 260 2.37 11.63 -7.55
CA GLY A 260 1.61 12.46 -6.63
C GLY A 260 1.93 12.15 -5.17
N ARG A 261 2.24 10.88 -4.86
CA ARG A 261 2.49 10.43 -3.50
C ARG A 261 3.65 9.44 -3.42
N LEU A 262 4.51 9.65 -2.43
CA LEU A 262 5.57 8.72 -2.06
C LEU A 262 5.52 8.45 -0.55
N SER A 263 5.44 7.19 -0.15
CA SER A 263 5.59 6.78 1.25
C SER A 263 6.79 5.86 1.39
N VAL A 264 7.77 6.32 2.17
CA VAL A 264 9.03 5.65 2.50
C VAL A 264 9.19 5.59 4.04
N ALA A 265 8.10 5.57 4.79
CA ALA A 265 8.11 5.49 6.24
C ALA A 265 8.86 4.24 6.75
N SER A 266 9.52 4.37 7.89
CA SER A 266 10.29 3.29 8.55
C SER A 266 11.29 2.56 7.63
N ASN A 267 12.12 3.27 6.87
CA ASN A 267 13.12 2.67 5.99
C ASN A 267 14.56 2.77 6.50
N GLY A 268 14.77 3.27 7.72
CA GLY A 268 16.11 3.54 8.24
C GLY A 268 16.86 4.62 7.46
N ILE A 269 16.13 5.59 6.88
CA ILE A 269 16.73 6.69 6.11
C ILE A 269 17.32 7.71 7.09
N GLY A 270 18.61 8.00 6.97
CA GLY A 270 19.35 8.99 7.74
C GLY A 270 19.06 10.44 7.31
N PRO A 271 19.52 11.44 8.10
CA PRO A 271 19.12 12.83 7.92
C PRO A 271 19.48 13.44 6.56
N GLY A 272 20.71 13.20 6.08
CA GLY A 272 21.15 13.75 4.79
C GLY A 272 20.35 13.22 3.60
N ALA A 273 20.10 11.91 3.59
CA ALA A 273 19.29 11.28 2.55
C ALA A 273 17.81 11.68 2.64
N ALA A 274 17.26 11.81 3.87
CA ALA A 274 15.90 12.31 4.08
C ALA A 274 15.73 13.73 3.53
N ALA A 275 16.66 14.65 3.83
CA ALA A 275 16.65 16.01 3.31
C ALA A 275 16.71 16.02 1.77
N ARG A 276 17.66 15.28 1.18
CA ARG A 276 17.79 15.15 -0.29
C ARG A 276 16.50 14.64 -0.92
N LEU A 277 15.86 13.63 -0.31
CA LEU A 277 14.61 13.07 -0.82
C LEU A 277 13.44 14.06 -0.75
N VAL A 278 13.33 14.84 0.33
CA VAL A 278 12.32 15.90 0.44
C VAL A 278 12.55 16.97 -0.64
N THR A 279 13.79 17.47 -0.79
CA THR A 279 14.12 18.46 -1.82
C THR A 279 13.76 17.96 -3.22
N ALA A 280 14.14 16.72 -3.55
CA ALA A 280 13.83 16.13 -4.85
C ALA A 280 12.33 15.92 -5.06
N ALA A 281 11.58 15.49 -4.02
CA ALA A 281 10.13 15.33 -4.09
C ALA A 281 9.41 16.67 -4.30
N THR A 282 9.87 17.73 -3.61
CA THR A 282 9.38 19.11 -3.79
C THR A 282 9.57 19.56 -5.24
N ALA A 283 10.78 19.41 -5.79
CA ALA A 283 11.10 19.78 -7.17
C ALA A 283 10.37 18.94 -8.21
N ALA A 284 10.10 17.66 -7.93
CA ALA A 284 9.38 16.76 -8.82
C ALA A 284 7.85 16.98 -8.80
N GLY A 285 7.32 17.87 -7.96
CA GLY A 285 5.89 18.15 -7.86
C GLY A 285 5.08 17.07 -7.14
N VAL A 286 5.72 16.32 -6.23
CA VAL A 286 5.05 15.39 -5.30
C VAL A 286 4.12 16.20 -4.39
N THR A 287 2.92 15.68 -4.12
CA THR A 287 1.93 16.35 -3.27
C THR A 287 1.93 15.88 -1.83
N LEU A 288 2.29 14.61 -1.61
CA LEU A 288 2.44 14.03 -0.29
C LEU A 288 3.67 13.13 -0.20
N LEU A 289 4.56 13.46 0.73
CA LEU A 289 5.71 12.64 1.09
C LEU A 289 5.57 12.16 2.53
N ASP A 290 5.63 10.84 2.72
CA ASP A 290 5.55 10.21 4.03
C ASP A 290 6.89 9.56 4.41
N LEU A 291 7.58 10.20 5.36
CA LEU A 291 8.83 9.76 5.99
C LEU A 291 8.59 9.22 7.40
N GLY A 292 7.34 9.04 7.82
CA GLY A 292 6.98 8.76 9.19
C GLY A 292 7.30 7.33 9.67
N ARG A 293 6.45 6.81 10.55
CA ARG A 293 6.50 5.42 11.01
C ARG A 293 5.21 4.68 10.71
N VAL A 294 5.35 3.49 10.12
CA VAL A 294 4.21 2.57 9.95
C VAL A 294 3.96 1.78 11.23
N ARG A 295 2.69 1.45 11.49
CA ARG A 295 2.29 0.67 12.69
C ARG A 295 3.00 -0.68 12.78
N ALA A 296 3.26 -1.31 11.64
CA ALA A 296 3.93 -2.61 11.58
C ALA A 296 5.44 -2.55 11.86
N ALA A 297 6.04 -1.36 12.01
CA ALA A 297 7.49 -1.19 12.08
C ALA A 297 8.14 -2.02 13.19
N ALA A 298 7.52 -2.09 14.38
CA ALA A 298 8.05 -2.88 15.49
C ALA A 298 8.08 -4.38 15.17
N VAL A 299 6.97 -4.92 14.64
CA VAL A 299 6.85 -6.35 14.27
C VAL A 299 7.77 -6.72 13.12
N LEU A 300 8.01 -5.77 12.20
CA LEU A 300 8.88 -5.95 11.04
C LEU A 300 10.37 -5.72 11.33
N GLY A 301 10.72 -5.28 12.54
CA GLY A 301 12.09 -4.84 12.84
C GLY A 301 12.53 -3.64 11.97
N ALA A 302 11.59 -2.83 11.51
CA ALA A 302 11.88 -1.71 10.62
C ALA A 302 12.36 -0.50 11.41
N ALA A 303 13.53 0.03 11.02
CA ALA A 303 14.13 1.21 11.63
C ALA A 303 13.37 2.49 11.24
N ASP A 304 13.27 3.43 12.18
CA ASP A 304 12.75 4.76 11.88
C ASP A 304 13.68 5.54 10.95
N ASN A 305 13.08 6.41 10.14
CA ASN A 305 13.84 7.44 9.44
C ASN A 305 14.33 8.50 10.45
N ARG A 306 15.30 9.32 10.07
CA ARG A 306 15.91 10.34 10.92
C ARG A 306 15.93 11.69 10.22
N VAL A 307 15.60 12.74 10.95
CA VAL A 307 15.75 14.13 10.54
C VAL A 307 16.37 14.88 11.72
N ASP A 308 17.61 15.33 11.53
CA ASP A 308 18.33 16.16 12.50
C ASP A 308 18.17 17.66 12.17
N LEU A 309 18.93 18.50 12.85
CA LEU A 309 18.84 19.95 12.69
C LEU A 309 19.25 20.40 11.28
N THR A 310 20.36 19.90 10.75
CA THR A 310 20.85 20.24 9.41
C THR A 310 19.86 19.80 8.34
N ALA A 311 19.30 18.60 8.48
CA ALA A 311 18.27 18.10 7.57
C ALA A 311 16.99 18.95 7.65
N ALA A 312 16.56 19.35 8.85
CA ALA A 312 15.39 20.20 9.02
C ALA A 312 15.59 21.60 8.41
N GLU A 313 16.79 22.19 8.52
CA GLU A 313 17.16 23.45 7.86
C GLU A 313 17.09 23.30 6.33
N ALA A 314 17.72 22.26 5.77
CA ALA A 314 17.68 22.01 4.33
C ALA A 314 16.26 21.77 3.80
N ILE A 315 15.42 21.06 4.56
CA ILE A 315 14.00 20.87 4.22
C ILE A 315 13.25 22.20 4.26
N ALA A 316 13.45 23.01 5.30
CA ALA A 316 12.82 24.31 5.45
C ALA A 316 13.16 25.26 4.31
N ASP A 317 14.43 25.29 3.90
CA ASP A 317 14.91 26.10 2.78
C ASP A 317 14.33 25.61 1.44
N ALA A 318 14.31 24.29 1.21
CA ALA A 318 13.76 23.73 -0.01
C ALA A 318 12.28 24.09 -0.19
N LEU A 319 11.48 24.00 0.87
CA LEU A 319 10.05 24.34 0.85
C LEU A 319 9.80 25.86 0.71
N ALA A 320 10.71 26.69 1.21
CA ALA A 320 10.57 28.15 1.10
C ALA A 320 11.10 28.72 -0.23
N SER A 321 11.96 27.96 -0.94
CA SER A 321 12.71 28.47 -2.10
C SER A 321 11.86 28.85 -3.30
N ALA A 322 10.76 28.15 -3.56
CA ALA A 322 9.92 28.34 -4.73
C ALA A 322 8.50 27.79 -4.52
N GLU A 323 7.58 28.17 -5.40
CA GLU A 323 6.27 27.51 -5.48
C GLU A 323 6.44 26.03 -5.84
N HIS A 324 5.77 25.16 -5.09
CA HIS A 324 5.81 23.72 -5.27
C HIS A 324 4.44 23.07 -5.04
N ARG A 325 4.35 21.75 -5.18
CA ARG A 325 3.10 20.99 -4.98
C ARG A 325 3.03 20.21 -3.67
N LEU A 326 4.14 20.11 -2.92
CA LEU A 326 4.22 19.33 -1.69
C LEU A 326 3.41 20.00 -0.58
N THR A 327 2.16 19.57 -0.41
CA THR A 327 1.22 20.13 0.58
C THR A 327 1.21 19.34 1.87
N HIS A 328 1.75 18.11 1.87
CA HIS A 328 1.73 17.22 3.02
C HIS A 328 3.10 16.55 3.20
N LEU A 329 3.70 16.76 4.36
CA LEU A 329 4.97 16.13 4.75
C LEU A 329 4.80 15.44 6.10
N VAL A 330 4.86 14.11 6.12
CA VAL A 330 4.74 13.31 7.34
C VAL A 330 6.12 13.02 7.91
N LEU A 331 6.35 13.49 9.14
CA LEU A 331 7.64 13.41 9.86
C LEU A 331 7.42 12.82 11.27
N THR A 332 6.44 11.94 11.43
CA THR A 332 6.21 11.26 12.71
C THR A 332 7.36 10.29 12.98
N HIS A 333 7.83 10.23 14.23
CA HIS A 333 8.90 9.31 14.64
C HIS A 333 10.24 9.45 13.88
N THR A 334 10.55 10.64 13.36
CA THR A 334 11.84 10.90 12.67
C THR A 334 12.97 11.30 13.62
N GLY A 335 12.78 11.20 14.93
CA GLY A 335 13.71 11.70 15.94
C GLY A 335 13.76 13.23 16.09
N MET A 336 12.96 13.98 15.31
CA MET A 336 12.85 15.43 15.45
C MET A 336 12.34 15.83 16.84
N ARG A 337 12.90 16.91 17.38
CA ARG A 337 12.42 17.61 18.58
C ARG A 337 11.97 19.02 18.20
N SER A 338 11.52 19.78 19.20
CA SER A 338 11.06 21.16 18.98
C SER A 338 12.09 22.04 18.24
N ARG A 339 13.39 21.87 18.49
CA ARG A 339 14.44 22.68 17.82
C ARG A 339 14.50 22.43 16.30
N GLU A 340 14.34 21.19 15.86
CA GLU A 340 14.26 20.85 14.43
C GLU A 340 12.94 21.37 13.82
N ALA A 341 11.83 21.19 14.53
CA ALA A 341 10.52 21.69 14.10
C ALA A 341 10.47 23.23 14.01
N HIS A 342 11.27 23.93 14.81
CA HIS A 342 11.41 25.39 14.72
C HIS A 342 11.98 25.83 13.37
N ARG A 343 12.90 25.06 12.76
CA ARG A 343 13.44 25.40 11.44
C ARG A 343 12.36 25.44 10.36
N LEU A 344 11.43 24.48 10.40
CA LEU A 344 10.26 24.48 9.54
C LEU A 344 9.34 25.69 9.83
N LEU A 345 9.15 26.03 11.10
CA LEU A 345 8.31 27.15 11.52
C LEU A 345 8.91 28.52 11.21
N ASP A 346 10.24 28.63 11.15
CA ASP A 346 10.94 29.88 10.84
C ASP A 346 10.71 30.29 9.38
N THR A 347 10.62 29.33 8.45
CA THR A 347 10.44 29.61 7.01
C THR A 347 9.00 29.47 6.51
N ALA A 348 8.16 28.67 7.18
CA ALA A 348 6.77 28.42 6.75
C ALA A 348 5.91 29.69 6.55
N PRO A 349 6.01 30.77 7.37
CA PRO A 349 5.23 31.99 7.15
C PRO A 349 5.55 32.72 5.84
N SER A 350 6.76 32.55 5.30
CA SER A 350 7.22 33.18 4.05
C SER A 350 7.16 32.26 2.83
N ALA A 351 6.87 30.97 3.02
CA ALA A 351 6.78 30.01 1.94
C ALA A 351 5.57 30.31 1.04
N VAL A 352 5.78 30.28 -0.28
CA VAL A 352 4.70 30.52 -1.27
C VAL A 352 3.66 29.40 -1.20
N THR A 353 4.10 28.16 -1.03
CA THR A 353 3.23 26.99 -0.88
C THR A 353 3.10 26.60 0.59
N ALA A 354 1.89 26.63 1.13
CA ALA A 354 1.63 26.12 2.46
C ALA A 354 1.80 24.59 2.52
N THR A 355 2.64 24.12 3.44
CA THR A 355 2.86 22.70 3.70
C THR A 355 2.30 22.32 5.07
N ARG A 356 1.43 21.32 5.10
CA ARG A 356 0.94 20.69 6.33
C ARG A 356 1.96 19.65 6.79
N PHE A 357 2.50 19.85 7.99
CA PHE A 357 3.44 18.92 8.62
C PHE A 357 2.72 18.01 9.62
N VAL A 358 2.88 16.70 9.49
CA VAL A 358 2.41 15.73 10.48
C VAL A 358 3.58 15.36 11.38
N LEU A 359 3.58 15.88 12.61
CA LEU A 359 4.73 15.84 13.52
C LEU A 359 4.52 14.90 14.70
N GLY A 360 5.53 14.09 14.99
CA GLY A 360 5.50 13.06 16.04
C GLY A 360 5.53 13.62 17.47
N GLN A 361 5.52 12.71 18.45
CA GLN A 361 5.70 13.05 19.87
C GLN A 361 7.09 13.67 20.11
N GLY A 362 7.24 14.50 21.15
CA GLY A 362 8.52 15.19 21.47
C GLY A 362 8.68 16.60 20.86
N ILE A 363 7.70 17.07 20.10
CA ILE A 363 7.62 18.45 19.61
C ILE A 363 6.52 19.18 20.38
N ALA A 364 6.84 20.37 20.89
CA ALA A 364 5.93 21.17 21.70
C ALA A 364 4.60 21.46 20.98
N THR A 365 3.48 21.31 21.70
CA THR A 365 2.12 21.54 21.17
C THR A 365 1.96 22.95 20.58
N SER A 366 2.64 23.94 21.16
CA SER A 366 2.66 25.32 20.65
C SER A 366 3.26 25.43 19.24
N VAL A 367 4.32 24.69 18.95
CA VAL A 367 4.96 24.65 17.62
C VAL A 367 4.03 23.96 16.61
N LYS A 368 3.48 22.80 16.97
CA LYS A 368 2.53 22.06 16.13
C LYS A 368 1.32 22.91 15.75
N ARG A 369 0.69 23.57 16.74
CA ARG A 369 -0.48 24.44 16.54
C ARG A 369 -0.17 25.63 15.62
N ARG A 370 1.03 26.22 15.70
CA ARG A 370 1.43 27.33 14.82
C ARG A 370 1.60 26.86 13.37
N LEU A 371 2.28 25.73 13.15
CA LEU A 371 2.42 25.13 11.82
C LEU A 371 1.06 24.69 11.23
N GLU A 372 0.18 24.14 12.07
CA GLU A 372 -1.18 23.77 11.68
C GLU A 372 -2.00 25.00 11.27
N ALA A 373 -1.91 26.10 12.01
CA ALA A 373 -2.61 27.34 11.67
C ALA A 373 -2.16 27.91 10.31
N LEU A 374 -0.86 27.85 9.99
CA LEU A 374 -0.32 28.29 8.69
C LEU A 374 -0.83 27.44 7.51
N SER A 375 -1.18 26.19 7.76
CA SER A 375 -1.64 25.22 6.75
C SER A 375 -3.12 24.84 6.91
N ALA A 376 -3.92 25.60 7.68
CA ALA A 376 -5.30 25.25 7.99
C ALA A 376 -6.21 25.20 6.74
N HIS A 377 -5.91 26.03 5.73
CA HIS A 377 -6.63 26.08 4.46
C HIS A 377 -6.28 24.93 3.50
N VAL A 378 -5.20 24.18 3.77
CA VAL A 378 -4.81 23.03 2.96
C VAL A 378 -5.83 21.90 3.19
N PRO A 379 -6.47 21.35 2.14
CA PRO A 379 -7.43 20.27 2.31
C PRO A 379 -6.74 19.00 2.80
N MET A 380 -7.42 18.21 3.64
CA MET A 380 -6.92 16.90 4.04
C MET A 380 -6.78 15.97 2.82
N PRO A 381 -5.80 15.06 2.79
CA PRO A 381 -5.67 14.12 1.67
C PRO A 381 -6.93 13.26 1.58
N SER A 382 -7.55 13.21 0.41
CA SER A 382 -8.70 12.33 0.15
C SER A 382 -8.24 10.87 0.03
N VAL A 383 -9.03 9.94 0.57
CA VAL A 383 -8.84 8.51 0.31
C VAL A 383 -9.50 8.17 -1.04
N PRO A 384 -8.77 7.63 -2.02
CA PRO A 384 -9.36 7.21 -3.29
C PRO A 384 -10.49 6.19 -3.10
N ALA A 385 -11.51 6.23 -3.96
CA ALA A 385 -12.72 5.43 -3.79
C ALA A 385 -12.46 3.91 -3.73
N ASP A 386 -11.53 3.41 -4.53
CA ASP A 386 -11.12 2.00 -4.54
C ASP A 386 -10.26 1.61 -3.32
N VAL A 387 -9.49 2.53 -2.72
CA VAL A 387 -8.85 2.30 -1.41
C VAL A 387 -9.89 2.30 -0.28
N ALA A 388 -10.88 3.19 -0.35
CA ALA A 388 -12.00 3.22 0.59
C ALA A 388 -12.85 1.94 0.47
N ALA A 389 -13.00 1.40 -0.75
CA ALA A 389 -13.77 0.20 -1.03
C ALA A 389 -13.24 -1.05 -0.33
N VAL A 390 -11.94 -1.10 0.02
CA VAL A 390 -11.36 -2.24 0.77
C VAL A 390 -11.35 -2.05 2.28
N ARG A 391 -12.02 -1.01 2.79
CA ARG A 391 -12.21 -0.81 4.24
C ARG A 391 -13.26 -1.78 4.76
N SER A 392 -12.78 -2.88 5.34
CA SER A 392 -13.64 -3.85 6.02
C SER A 392 -14.41 -3.24 7.20
N VAL A 393 -15.67 -3.66 7.34
CA VAL A 393 -16.56 -3.40 8.50
C VAL A 393 -16.25 -4.31 9.69
N HIS A 394 -15.54 -5.41 9.47
CA HIS A 394 -15.07 -6.34 10.50
C HIS A 394 -13.66 -5.97 11.04
N ARG A 395 -13.25 -4.71 10.85
CA ARG A 395 -12.08 -4.19 11.57
C ARG A 395 -12.40 -4.20 13.05
N THR A 396 -11.64 -4.98 13.81
CA THR A 396 -11.53 -4.79 15.24
C THR A 396 -11.00 -3.38 15.46
N ALA A 397 -11.65 -2.61 16.33
CA ALA A 397 -11.11 -1.35 16.81
C ALA A 397 -9.66 -1.60 17.27
N PRO A 398 -8.72 -0.66 17.07
CA PRO A 398 -7.48 -0.74 17.81
C PRO A 398 -7.84 -0.85 19.30
N PRO A 399 -7.16 -1.71 20.09
CA PRO A 399 -7.38 -1.75 21.53
C PRO A 399 -7.25 -0.32 22.06
N ASP A 400 -8.22 0.11 22.87
CA ASP A 400 -8.37 1.48 23.35
C ASP A 400 -7.02 2.04 23.81
N GLY A 401 -6.58 3.15 23.19
CA GLY A 401 -5.35 3.83 23.60
C GLY A 401 -4.68 4.75 22.57
N ASP A 402 -4.89 4.58 21.27
CA ASP A 402 -4.20 5.38 20.24
C ASP A 402 -5.18 6.11 19.31
N ASP A 403 -5.93 7.02 19.91
CA ASP A 403 -6.65 8.08 19.21
C ASP A 403 -5.68 9.25 18.98
N HIS A 404 -4.76 9.09 18.03
CA HIS A 404 -3.91 10.18 17.56
C HIS A 404 -4.09 10.37 16.05
N ARG A 405 -4.80 11.46 15.76
CA ARG A 405 -5.07 12.08 14.45
C ARG A 405 -3.79 12.47 13.73
#